data_AF-A0A2K1YME0-F1
#
_entry.id   AF-A0A2K1YME0-F1
#
_cell.length_a   1.000
_cell.length_b   1.000
_cell.length_c   1.000
_cell.angle_alpha   90.00
_cell.angle_beta   90.00
_cell.angle_gamma   90.00
#
_symmetry.space_group_name_H-M   'P 1'
#
loop_
_entity.id
_entity.type
_entity.pdbx_description
1 polymer ?
#
loop_
_entity_poly.entity_id
_entity_poly.type
_entity_poly.pdbx_seq_one_letter_code
_entity_poly.pdbx_strand_id
1 'polypeptide(L)'
;KGLPGIIDHFGWCTWDAFYQEVTQEGVEAGLQSLASGGTPPKFVIIDDGWQLVGGDPEEETNVKMLTGIKENAKFQKKDDPAAGIKSIVNTAKEKHGLKYVYVWHAITGYWGGVYPGVKVMEEYGSMMKYPMVSKGVGLGLVNPKNVSKFYNELHSYLAAAGIDGVKVDVQCILETLGAGLG
;
A
#
# COMPACT_ATOMS: atom_id res chain seq x y z
N LYS A 1 -18.19 -10.31 -18.58
CA LYS A 1 -17.80 -9.90 -17.21
C LYS A 1 -18.44 -8.53 -16.97
N GLY A 2 -19.18 -8.32 -15.88
CA GLY A 2 -19.74 -7.01 -15.58
C GLY A 2 -18.63 -6.02 -15.21
N LEU A 3 -18.83 -4.73 -15.51
CA LEU A 3 -17.90 -3.69 -15.08
C LEU A 3 -17.99 -3.52 -13.55
N PRO A 4 -16.87 -3.28 -12.85
CA PRO A 4 -16.93 -3.06 -11.40
C PRO A 4 -17.64 -1.75 -11.07
N GLY A 5 -18.52 -1.72 -10.07
CA GLY A 5 -19.34 -0.53 -9.75
C GLY A 5 -18.58 0.74 -9.37
N ILE A 6 -17.26 0.68 -9.19
CA ILE A 6 -16.39 1.85 -8.97
C ILE A 6 -16.32 2.78 -10.20
N ILE A 7 -16.51 2.26 -11.42
CA ILE A 7 -16.32 3.04 -12.65
C ILE A 7 -17.36 4.14 -12.84
N ASP A 8 -18.53 4.02 -12.19
CA ASP A 8 -19.65 4.95 -12.30
C ASP A 8 -19.55 6.09 -11.27
N HIS A 9 -18.41 6.22 -10.62
CA HIS A 9 -18.23 7.07 -9.47
C HIS A 9 -17.06 8.01 -9.64
N PHE A 10 -17.25 9.24 -9.19
CA PHE A 10 -16.13 10.13 -8.94
C PHE A 10 -15.39 9.64 -7.68
N GLY A 11 -14.07 9.59 -7.76
CA GLY A 11 -13.22 9.23 -6.63
C GLY A 11 -11.97 10.08 -6.57
N TRP A 12 -11.28 9.97 -5.44
CA TRP A 12 -10.12 10.78 -5.12
C TRP A 12 -8.92 9.88 -4.79
N CYS A 13 -7.76 10.23 -5.32
CA CYS A 13 -6.49 9.60 -4.99
C CYS A 13 -5.67 10.61 -4.16
N THR A 14 -5.09 10.13 -3.06
CA THR A 14 -4.41 11.00 -2.10
C THR A 14 -3.01 11.46 -2.54
N TRP A 15 -2.48 10.94 -3.66
CA TRP A 15 -1.10 11.15 -4.10
C TRP A 15 -0.73 12.62 -4.28
N ASP A 16 -1.42 13.37 -5.14
CA ASP A 16 -1.06 14.77 -5.41
C ASP A 16 -1.31 15.71 -4.21
N ALA A 17 -2.08 15.25 -3.21
CA ALA A 17 -2.36 16.02 -2.00
C ALA A 17 -1.28 15.85 -0.93
N PHE A 18 -0.68 14.66 -0.80
CA PHE A 18 0.20 14.35 0.32
C PHE A 18 1.52 13.68 -0.05
N TYR A 19 1.65 13.14 -1.26
CA TYR A 19 2.68 12.16 -1.60
C TYR A 19 2.76 11.11 -0.48
N GLN A 20 3.95 10.89 0.10
CA GLN A 20 4.19 9.92 1.16
C GLN A 20 3.74 10.39 2.55
N GLU A 21 3.29 11.64 2.71
CA GLU A 21 2.91 12.23 4.00
C GLU A 21 1.42 12.06 4.34
N VAL A 22 0.72 11.15 3.66
CA VAL A 22 -0.71 10.87 3.93
C VAL A 22 -0.92 10.37 5.38
N THR A 23 -1.96 10.87 6.05
CA THR A 23 -2.40 10.46 7.40
C THR A 23 -3.92 10.21 7.43
N GLN A 24 -4.44 9.57 8.48
CA GLN A 24 -5.89 9.42 8.66
C GLN A 24 -6.62 10.77 8.67
N GLU A 25 -6.08 11.74 9.41
CA GLU A 25 -6.65 13.08 9.55
C GLU A 25 -6.60 13.84 8.23
N GLY A 26 -5.51 13.68 7.47
CA GLY A 26 -5.37 14.28 6.13
C GLY A 26 -6.40 13.74 5.15
N VAL A 27 -6.62 12.42 5.15
CA VAL A 27 -7.66 11.79 4.32
C VAL A 27 -9.04 12.31 4.71
N GLU A 28 -9.39 12.30 5.99
CA GLU A 28 -10.69 12.80 6.46
C GLU A 28 -10.91 14.28 6.10
N ALA A 29 -9.90 15.12 6.31
CA ALA A 29 -9.96 16.55 5.96
C ALA A 29 -10.15 16.76 4.44
N GLY A 30 -9.48 15.97 3.61
CA GLY A 30 -9.66 16.01 2.16
C GLY A 30 -11.07 15.60 1.72
N LEU A 31 -11.61 14.53 2.31
CA LEU A 31 -13.00 14.12 2.08
C LEU A 31 -14.00 15.20 2.49
N GLN A 32 -13.79 15.83 3.64
CA GLN A 32 -14.61 16.95 4.11
C GLN A 32 -14.52 18.16 3.17
N SER A 33 -13.32 18.49 2.69
CA SER A 33 -13.09 19.60 1.77
C SER A 33 -13.82 19.40 0.45
N LEU A 34 -13.67 18.22 -0.18
CA LEU A 34 -14.35 17.87 -1.43
C LEU A 34 -15.88 17.91 -1.28
N ALA A 35 -16.42 17.38 -0.18
CA ALA A 35 -17.84 17.45 0.11
C ALA A 35 -18.34 18.88 0.30
N SER A 36 -17.59 19.71 1.02
CA SER A 36 -17.92 21.13 1.26
C SER A 36 -17.85 21.96 -0.03
N GLY A 37 -16.98 21.57 -0.97
CA GLY A 37 -16.89 22.12 -2.31
C GLY A 37 -17.95 21.61 -3.29
N GLY A 38 -18.92 20.81 -2.84
CA GLY A 38 -20.01 20.29 -3.68
C GLY A 38 -19.65 19.10 -4.57
N THR A 39 -18.47 18.52 -4.41
CA THR A 39 -18.00 17.35 -5.20
C THR A 39 -17.61 16.18 -4.29
N PRO A 40 -18.57 15.61 -3.51
CA PRO A 40 -18.26 14.52 -2.59
C PRO A 40 -17.86 13.23 -3.35
N PRO A 41 -16.67 12.66 -3.12
CA PRO A 41 -16.26 11.42 -3.76
C PRO A 41 -17.07 10.23 -3.24
N LYS A 42 -17.20 9.19 -4.07
CA LYS A 42 -17.79 7.90 -3.68
C LYS A 42 -16.76 6.80 -3.48
N PHE A 43 -15.50 7.07 -3.80
CA PHE A 43 -14.39 6.25 -3.36
C PHE A 43 -13.13 7.06 -3.13
N VAL A 44 -12.20 6.50 -2.35
CA VAL A 44 -10.86 7.03 -2.15
C VAL A 44 -9.82 5.94 -2.38
N ILE A 45 -8.71 6.29 -3.00
CA ILE A 45 -7.47 5.50 -3.01
C ILE A 45 -6.50 6.18 -2.06
N ILE A 46 -6.22 5.54 -0.93
CA ILE A 46 -5.14 5.92 -0.03
C ILE A 46 -3.85 5.45 -0.71
N ASP A 47 -3.21 6.38 -1.41
CA ASP A 47 -1.98 6.15 -2.16
C ASP A 47 -0.77 6.01 -1.22
N ASP A 48 0.43 5.91 -1.80
CA ASP A 48 1.67 5.65 -1.08
C ASP A 48 1.86 6.52 0.18
N GLY A 49 2.49 5.94 1.21
CA GLY A 49 2.79 6.58 2.50
C GLY A 49 2.08 5.95 3.70
N TRP A 50 1.16 5.01 3.52
CA TRP A 50 0.45 4.34 4.62
C TRP A 50 1.16 3.08 5.15
N GLN A 51 1.99 2.43 4.34
CA GLN A 51 2.65 1.17 4.67
C GLN A 51 3.78 1.34 5.71
N LEU A 52 4.05 0.30 6.49
CA LEU A 52 5.22 0.25 7.38
C LEU A 52 6.47 -0.09 6.58
N VAL A 53 7.37 0.88 6.45
CA VAL A 53 8.55 0.79 5.59
C VAL A 53 9.82 1.16 6.33
N GLY A 54 10.93 0.60 5.87
CA GLY A 54 12.27 0.86 6.38
C GLY A 54 13.30 0.77 5.26
N GLY A 55 14.55 0.96 5.60
CA GLY A 55 15.67 0.90 4.67
C GLY A 55 16.95 1.28 5.37
N ASP A 56 18.10 0.91 4.81
CA ASP A 56 19.40 1.15 5.44
C ASP A 56 19.79 2.63 5.30
N PRO A 57 19.85 3.42 6.40
CA PRO A 57 20.21 4.83 6.31
C PRO A 57 21.63 5.07 5.75
N GLU A 58 22.49 4.06 5.71
CA GLU A 58 23.86 4.15 5.20
C GLU A 58 23.99 3.88 3.69
N GLU A 59 22.96 3.34 3.03
CA GLU A 59 22.96 3.14 1.57
C GLU A 59 22.46 4.40 0.84
N GLU A 60 23.29 5.04 0.01
CA GLU A 60 22.88 6.23 -0.76
C GLU A 60 21.73 5.96 -1.76
N THR A 61 21.53 4.71 -2.15
CA THR A 61 20.47 4.26 -3.08
C THR A 61 19.20 3.81 -2.37
N ASN A 62 19.00 4.15 -1.10
CA ASN A 62 18.01 3.53 -0.20
C ASN A 62 16.54 3.68 -0.65
N VAL A 63 16.13 2.81 -1.58
CA VAL A 63 14.74 2.59 -1.91
C VAL A 63 14.11 1.89 -0.73
N LYS A 64 13.16 2.57 -0.08
CA LYS A 64 12.42 2.02 1.05
C LYS A 64 11.81 0.66 0.69
N MET A 65 11.76 -0.22 1.67
CA MET A 65 11.22 -1.57 1.55
C MET A 65 10.16 -1.81 2.63
N LEU A 66 9.24 -2.72 2.34
CA LEU A 66 8.21 -3.13 3.29
C LEU A 66 8.83 -3.88 4.47
N THR A 67 8.53 -3.44 5.69
CA THR A 67 9.02 -4.09 6.93
C THR A 67 7.90 -4.70 7.76
N GLY A 68 6.64 -4.53 7.35
CA GLY A 68 5.47 -5.16 7.93
C GLY A 68 4.27 -5.10 6.98
N ILE A 69 3.32 -6.04 7.12
CA ILE A 69 2.09 -6.06 6.32
C ILE A 69 1.00 -5.10 6.83
N LYS A 70 1.17 -4.57 8.04
CA LYS A 70 0.27 -3.58 8.64
C LYS A 70 0.74 -2.16 8.34
N GLU A 71 -0.16 -1.23 8.53
CA GLU A 71 0.06 0.22 8.39
C GLU A 71 1.10 0.76 9.38
N ASN A 72 1.64 1.93 9.05
CA ASN A 72 2.56 2.67 9.92
C ASN A 72 1.82 3.50 10.99
N ALA A 73 2.61 4.19 11.82
CA ALA A 73 2.10 4.97 12.95
C ALA A 73 1.12 6.10 12.56
N LYS A 74 1.13 6.60 11.31
CA LYS A 74 0.19 7.63 10.84
C LYS A 74 -1.24 7.09 10.67
N PHE A 75 -1.38 5.77 10.69
CA PHE A 75 -2.66 5.07 10.62
C PHE A 75 -2.92 4.18 11.83
N GLN A 76 -2.16 4.36 12.92
CA GLN A 76 -2.42 3.70 14.19
C GLN A 76 -2.87 4.74 15.23
N LYS A 77 -3.91 4.41 15.99
CA LYS A 77 -4.29 5.21 17.17
C LYS A 77 -3.48 4.75 18.37
N LYS A 78 -3.04 5.69 19.22
CA LYS A 78 -2.22 5.38 20.41
C LYS A 78 -3.01 4.60 21.46
N ASP A 79 -4.30 4.90 21.59
CA ASP A 79 -5.24 4.33 22.53
C ASP A 79 -5.95 3.08 22.00
N ASP A 80 -6.04 2.93 20.67
CA ASP A 80 -6.51 1.71 20.02
C ASP A 80 -5.66 1.35 18.79
N PRO A 81 -4.46 0.76 18.99
CA PRO A 81 -3.63 0.30 17.87
C PRO A 81 -4.29 -0.80 17.04
N ALA A 82 -5.30 -1.50 17.58
CA ALA A 82 -6.03 -2.53 16.86
C ALA A 82 -7.04 -1.94 15.85
N ALA A 83 -7.45 -0.67 16.03
CA ALA A 83 -8.26 0.04 15.05
C ALA A 83 -7.50 0.27 13.73
N GLY A 84 -6.20 0.59 13.80
CA GLY A 84 -5.33 0.69 12.62
C GLY A 84 -5.95 1.44 11.44
N ILE A 85 -5.68 0.95 10.22
CA ILE A 85 -6.26 1.50 8.98
C ILE A 85 -7.79 1.37 8.91
N LYS A 86 -8.40 0.43 9.64
CA LYS A 86 -9.87 0.26 9.69
C LYS A 86 -10.56 1.52 10.25
N SER A 87 -9.89 2.29 11.10
CA SER A 87 -10.42 3.56 11.61
C SER A 87 -10.81 4.52 10.49
N ILE A 88 -9.89 4.80 9.56
CA ILE A 88 -10.19 5.72 8.44
C ILE A 88 -11.17 5.11 7.44
N VAL A 89 -11.17 3.78 7.27
CA VAL A 89 -12.17 3.08 6.44
C VAL A 89 -13.58 3.32 6.98
N ASN A 90 -13.78 3.10 8.28
CA ASN A 90 -15.08 3.31 8.93
C ASN A 90 -15.50 4.78 8.84
N THR A 91 -14.61 5.72 9.18
CA THR A 91 -14.91 7.16 9.05
C THR A 91 -15.31 7.52 7.62
N ALA A 92 -14.56 7.07 6.61
CA ALA A 92 -14.84 7.37 5.21
C ALA A 92 -16.22 6.82 4.77
N LYS A 93 -16.54 5.58 5.14
CA LYS A 93 -17.80 4.93 4.75
C LYS A 93 -19.00 5.48 5.53
N GLU A 94 -18.89 5.57 6.86
CA GLU A 94 -20.02 5.91 7.74
C GLU A 94 -20.28 7.42 7.79
N LYS A 95 -19.23 8.25 7.90
CA LYS A 95 -19.37 9.70 8.04
C LYS A 95 -19.42 10.42 6.69
N HIS A 96 -18.63 9.98 5.72
CA HIS A 96 -18.52 10.64 4.42
C HIS A 96 -19.29 9.90 3.30
N GLY A 97 -19.91 8.76 3.59
CA GLY A 97 -20.76 8.04 2.65
C GLY A 97 -20.01 7.48 1.44
N LEU A 98 -18.73 7.15 1.60
CA LEU A 98 -17.96 6.46 0.56
C LEU A 98 -18.51 5.04 0.38
N LYS A 99 -18.59 4.62 -0.88
CA LYS A 99 -18.93 3.23 -1.24
C LYS A 99 -17.70 2.33 -1.19
N TYR A 100 -16.54 2.87 -1.54
CA TYR A 100 -15.31 2.10 -1.64
C TYR A 100 -14.10 2.81 -1.05
N VAL A 101 -13.21 2.05 -0.40
CA VAL A 101 -11.91 2.50 0.07
C VAL A 101 -10.85 1.54 -0.44
N TYR A 102 -9.88 2.07 -1.17
CA TYR A 102 -8.78 1.33 -1.79
C TYR A 102 -7.46 1.79 -1.17
N VAL A 103 -6.44 0.93 -1.25
CA VAL A 103 -5.06 1.29 -0.88
C VAL A 103 -4.09 1.00 -2.01
N TRP A 104 -2.96 1.69 -2.01
CA TRP A 104 -1.86 1.43 -2.94
C TRP A 104 -0.83 0.46 -2.36
N HIS A 105 -0.22 -0.38 -3.19
CA HIS A 105 1.07 -1.02 -2.91
C HIS A 105 1.83 -1.33 -4.21
N ALA A 106 3.15 -1.48 -4.15
CA ALA A 106 3.92 -2.01 -5.28
C ALA A 106 3.76 -3.54 -5.42
N ILE A 107 3.94 -4.09 -6.63
CA ILE A 107 3.87 -5.55 -6.89
C ILE A 107 4.96 -6.38 -6.19
N THR A 108 5.96 -5.74 -5.59
CA THR A 108 7.00 -6.39 -4.79
C THR A 108 6.83 -6.13 -3.30
N GLY A 109 5.72 -5.55 -2.87
CA GLY A 109 5.42 -5.16 -1.49
C GLY A 109 5.53 -3.65 -1.29
N TYR A 110 6.70 -3.08 -1.56
CA TYR A 110 6.93 -1.63 -1.64
C TYR A 110 7.95 -1.33 -2.74
N TRP A 111 8.35 -0.06 -2.93
CA TRP A 111 9.26 0.37 -4.00
C TRP A 111 10.53 -0.49 -4.12
N GLY A 112 11.19 -0.80 -3.00
CA GLY A 112 12.39 -1.65 -2.94
C GLY A 112 12.10 -3.12 -2.60
N GLY A 113 10.83 -3.51 -2.57
CA GLY A 113 10.40 -4.86 -2.24
C GLY A 113 10.13 -5.07 -0.75
N VAL A 114 10.32 -6.30 -0.28
CA VAL A 114 10.19 -6.69 1.13
C VAL A 114 11.56 -6.79 1.79
N TYR A 115 11.76 -6.08 2.90
CA TYR A 115 13.06 -5.99 3.57
C TYR A 115 13.48 -7.35 4.17
N PRO A 116 14.66 -7.89 3.82
CA PRO A 116 15.18 -9.11 4.44
C PRO A 116 15.63 -8.89 5.89
N GLY A 117 15.42 -9.88 6.76
CA GLY A 117 15.95 -9.86 8.13
C GLY A 117 15.10 -9.09 9.15
N VAL A 118 13.88 -8.64 8.80
CA VAL A 118 12.91 -8.20 9.80
C VAL A 118 12.17 -9.42 10.36
N LYS A 119 12.22 -9.61 11.68
CA LYS A 119 11.63 -10.77 12.37
C LYS A 119 10.18 -11.08 11.96
N VAL A 120 9.33 -10.05 11.83
CA VAL A 120 7.92 -10.22 11.45
C VAL A 120 7.71 -10.62 9.97
N MET A 121 8.75 -10.50 9.14
CA MET A 121 8.72 -10.81 7.72
C MET A 121 9.55 -12.05 7.36
N GLU A 122 10.25 -12.66 8.32
CA GLU A 122 11.15 -13.81 8.11
C GLU A 122 10.44 -14.99 7.44
N GLU A 123 9.16 -15.22 7.78
CA GLU A 123 8.37 -16.31 7.24
C GLU A 123 8.13 -16.23 5.72
N TYR A 124 8.25 -15.03 5.15
CA TYR A 124 8.15 -14.83 3.70
C TYR A 124 9.47 -15.13 2.98
N GLY A 125 10.58 -15.21 3.71
CA GLY A 125 11.89 -15.60 3.18
C GLY A 125 12.40 -14.65 2.10
N SER A 126 12.21 -13.34 2.27
CA SER A 126 12.67 -12.34 1.30
C SER A 126 14.19 -12.38 1.14
N MET A 127 14.67 -12.18 -0.09
CA MET A 127 16.10 -12.11 -0.42
C MET A 127 16.38 -10.92 -1.33
N MET A 128 17.50 -10.25 -1.11
CA MET A 128 17.99 -9.21 -2.01
C MET A 128 18.36 -9.80 -3.38
N LYS A 129 17.88 -9.16 -4.44
CA LYS A 129 18.28 -9.39 -5.83
C LYS A 129 18.70 -8.07 -6.45
N TYR A 130 19.68 -8.12 -7.34
CA TYR A 130 20.21 -6.95 -8.03
C TYR A 130 20.04 -7.17 -9.53
N PRO A 131 18.94 -6.67 -10.12
CA PRO A 131 18.71 -6.84 -11.54
C PRO A 131 19.79 -6.17 -12.38
N MET A 132 20.24 -6.83 -13.45
CA MET A 132 21.32 -6.29 -14.30
C MET A 132 20.97 -4.95 -14.96
N VAL A 133 19.68 -4.73 -15.22
CA VAL A 133 19.14 -3.51 -15.85
C VAL A 133 19.25 -2.30 -14.92
N SER A 134 19.23 -2.51 -13.60
CA SER A 134 19.32 -1.47 -12.58
C SER A 134 20.52 -1.70 -11.66
N LYS A 135 21.73 -1.52 -12.21
CA LYS A 135 22.98 -1.72 -11.47
C LYS A 135 22.99 -0.88 -10.19
N GLY A 136 23.20 -1.54 -9.05
CA GLY A 136 23.29 -0.90 -7.74
C GLY A 136 21.98 -0.77 -6.97
N VAL A 137 20.82 -0.99 -7.60
CA VAL A 137 19.52 -0.96 -6.89
C VAL A 137 19.13 -2.38 -6.50
N GLY A 138 19.10 -2.64 -5.18
CA GLY A 138 18.64 -3.90 -4.62
C GLY A 138 17.12 -3.96 -4.54
N LEU A 139 16.57 -5.14 -4.83
CA LEU A 139 15.14 -5.46 -4.73
C LEU A 139 14.94 -6.67 -3.81
N GLY A 140 14.20 -6.47 -2.71
CA GLY A 140 13.83 -7.53 -1.77
C GLY A 140 12.69 -8.37 -2.32
N LEU A 141 12.98 -9.57 -2.82
CA LEU A 141 11.98 -10.47 -3.39
C LEU A 141 11.59 -11.57 -2.41
N VAL A 142 10.28 -11.67 -2.14
CA VAL A 142 9.68 -12.78 -1.40
C VAL A 142 10.03 -14.11 -2.06
N ASN A 143 10.31 -15.13 -1.25
CA ASN A 143 10.61 -16.46 -1.76
C ASN A 143 9.42 -16.96 -2.62
N PRO A 144 9.63 -17.44 -3.85
CA PRO A 144 8.55 -17.91 -4.72
C PRO A 144 7.60 -18.93 -4.07
N LYS A 145 8.11 -19.77 -3.15
CA LYS A 145 7.29 -20.74 -2.40
C LYS A 145 6.33 -20.10 -1.40
N ASN A 146 6.61 -18.87 -0.98
CA ASN A 146 5.89 -18.12 0.04
C ASN A 146 5.13 -16.90 -0.51
N VAL A 147 5.25 -16.58 -1.82
CA VAL A 147 4.57 -15.42 -2.44
C VAL A 147 3.05 -15.48 -2.24
N SER A 148 2.44 -16.65 -2.43
CA SER A 148 0.99 -16.79 -2.22
C SER A 148 0.61 -16.55 -0.75
N LYS A 149 1.42 -17.02 0.21
CA LYS A 149 1.19 -16.77 1.63
C LYS A 149 1.27 -15.28 1.95
N PHE A 150 2.33 -14.61 1.50
CA PHE A 150 2.53 -13.18 1.69
C PHE A 150 1.32 -12.35 1.21
N TYR A 151 0.89 -12.58 -0.03
CA TYR A 151 -0.25 -11.85 -0.59
C TYR A 151 -1.57 -12.20 0.08
N ASN A 152 -1.80 -13.48 0.39
CA ASN A 152 -3.01 -13.89 1.08
C ASN A 152 -3.11 -13.23 2.47
N GLU A 153 -2.02 -13.16 3.23
CA GLU A 153 -2.02 -12.53 4.56
C GLU A 153 -2.18 -11.01 4.48
N LEU A 154 -1.44 -10.35 3.59
CA LEU A 154 -1.58 -8.90 3.34
C LEU A 154 -3.02 -8.55 2.92
N HIS A 155 -3.56 -9.22 1.90
CA HIS A 155 -4.89 -8.92 1.40
C HIS A 155 -6.00 -9.37 2.34
N SER A 156 -5.82 -10.44 3.12
CA SER A 156 -6.76 -10.83 4.18
C SER A 156 -6.82 -9.78 5.29
N TYR A 157 -5.67 -9.23 5.69
CA TYR A 157 -5.62 -8.13 6.65
C TYR A 157 -6.38 -6.89 6.14
N LEU A 158 -6.12 -6.47 4.91
CA LEU A 158 -6.79 -5.33 4.29
C LEU A 158 -8.31 -5.55 4.13
N ALA A 159 -8.72 -6.73 3.66
CA ALA A 159 -10.13 -7.08 3.54
C ALA A 159 -10.84 -7.09 4.91
N ALA A 160 -10.19 -7.62 5.96
CA ALA A 160 -10.72 -7.59 7.33
C ALA A 160 -10.83 -6.17 7.90
N ALA A 161 -9.98 -5.24 7.44
CA ALA A 161 -10.06 -3.82 7.74
C ALA A 161 -11.12 -3.08 6.90
N GLY A 162 -11.78 -3.74 5.96
CA GLY A 162 -12.85 -3.18 5.13
C GLY A 162 -12.36 -2.47 3.87
N ILE A 163 -11.11 -2.69 3.45
CA ILE A 163 -10.59 -2.24 2.16
C ILE A 163 -11.24 -3.05 1.03
N ASP A 164 -11.73 -2.35 0.01
CA ASP A 164 -12.51 -2.93 -1.10
C ASP A 164 -11.65 -3.29 -2.31
N GLY A 165 -10.41 -2.80 -2.37
CA GLY A 165 -9.48 -3.12 -3.46
C GLY A 165 -8.12 -2.47 -3.31
N VAL A 166 -7.24 -2.74 -4.28
CA VAL A 166 -5.86 -2.25 -4.30
C VAL A 166 -5.51 -1.62 -5.64
N LYS A 167 -4.72 -0.54 -5.61
CA LYS A 167 -3.96 -0.03 -6.75
C LYS A 167 -2.56 -0.65 -6.68
N VAL A 168 -2.18 -1.41 -7.71
CA VAL A 168 -0.89 -2.11 -7.75
C VAL A 168 0.03 -1.48 -8.77
N ASP A 169 1.10 -0.84 -8.31
CA ASP A 169 2.09 -0.20 -9.16
C ASP A 169 3.36 -1.05 -9.33
N VAL A 170 4.30 -0.52 -10.12
CA VAL A 170 5.62 -1.11 -10.38
C VAL A 170 5.55 -2.47 -11.09
N GLN A 171 4.45 -2.74 -11.81
CA GLN A 171 4.27 -4.02 -12.52
C GLN A 171 5.32 -4.24 -13.62
N CYS A 172 5.87 -3.16 -14.19
CA CYS A 172 6.95 -3.22 -15.17
C CYS A 172 8.22 -3.92 -14.65
N ILE A 173 8.42 -4.01 -13.33
CA ILE A 173 9.58 -4.73 -12.76
C ILE A 173 9.55 -6.23 -13.13
N LEU A 174 8.38 -6.79 -13.42
CA LEU A 174 8.24 -8.19 -13.82
C LEU A 174 8.98 -8.48 -15.12
N GLU A 175 9.02 -7.54 -16.06
CA GLU A 175 9.79 -7.69 -17.31
C GLU A 175 11.28 -7.79 -17.03
N THR A 176 11.78 -6.95 -16.12
CA THR A 176 13.18 -6.96 -15.68
C THR A 176 13.54 -8.27 -14.96
N LEU A 177 12.64 -8.80 -14.13
CA LEU A 177 12.84 -10.06 -13.41
C LEU A 177 12.71 -11.30 -14.30
N GLY A 178 11.87 -11.22 -15.34
CA GLY A 178 11.63 -12.30 -16.30
C GLY A 178 12.55 -12.28 -17.53
N ALA A 179 13.43 -11.28 -17.66
CA ALA A 179 14.30 -11.14 -18.81
C ALA A 179 15.13 -12.41 -19.06
N GLY A 180 14.97 -13.01 -20.25
CA GLY A 180 15.65 -14.24 -20.66
C GLY A 180 14.93 -15.55 -20.30
N LEU A 181 13.70 -15.49 -19.79
CA LEU A 181 12.86 -16.65 -19.45
C LEU A 181 11.64 -16.83 -20.39
N GLY A 182 11.58 -16.09 -21.50
CA GLY A 182 10.50 -16.11 -22.50
C GLY A 182 10.96 -16.52 -23.89
#